data_AF-A0A2P6RPH8-F1
#
_entry.id   AF-A0A2P6RPH8-F1
#
_cell.length_a   1.000
_cell.length_b   1.000
_cell.length_c   1.000
_cell.angle_alpha   90.00
_cell.angle_beta   90.00
_cell.angle_gamma   90.00
#
_symmetry.space_group_name_H-M   'P 1'
#
loop_
_entity.id
_entity.type
_entity.pdbx_description
1 polymer ?
#
loop_
_entity_poly.entity_id
_entity_poly.type
_entity_poly.pdbx_seq_one_letter_code
_entity_poly.pdbx_strand_id
1 'polypeptide(L)'
;MDPSLYEAAASGDLRFLKEVGDGDRSVDILFQKTPKNNNVLHIAAQFMQTQFFKEFPNQIQSPLFWATNTRGDTPMHIAARVGCVELVEFLIDHAKKLQTDAADEETGPADAEAYKESLRMTNSEKDTALHVAVKSGYHGVVILLMDADPELCCYTNNAKESPLFLAVSKGFPEIGSCILDRSSASLSFEGVKGVTANPQFNLQR
;
A
#
# COMPACT_ATOMS: atom_id res chain seq x y z
N MET A 1 13.45 -12.62 -14.67
CA MET A 1 12.52 -11.69 -15.35
C MET A 1 13.13 -11.30 -16.66
N ASP A 2 12.35 -11.43 -17.73
CA ASP A 2 12.70 -10.99 -19.07
C ASP A 2 13.01 -9.49 -19.08
N PRO A 3 14.12 -9.04 -19.70
CA PRO A 3 14.48 -7.63 -19.74
C PRO A 3 13.43 -6.74 -20.41
N SER A 4 12.71 -7.24 -21.43
CA SER A 4 11.66 -6.46 -22.10
C SER A 4 10.44 -6.26 -21.21
N LEU A 5 10.08 -7.26 -20.39
CA LEU A 5 9.03 -7.12 -19.39
C LEU A 5 9.42 -6.12 -18.31
N TYR A 6 10.67 -6.17 -17.84
CA TYR A 6 11.17 -5.21 -16.86
C TYR A 6 11.09 -3.78 -17.41
N GLU A 7 11.59 -3.58 -18.63
CA GLU A 7 11.58 -2.27 -19.29
C GLU A 7 10.16 -1.77 -19.49
N ALA A 8 9.26 -2.61 -20.01
CA ALA A 8 7.86 -2.27 -20.21
C ALA A 8 7.18 -1.82 -18.90
N ALA A 9 7.43 -2.52 -17.80
CA ALA A 9 6.92 -2.14 -16.49
C ALA A 9 7.54 -0.85 -15.95
N ALA A 10 8.84 -0.63 -16.19
CA ALA A 10 9.55 0.55 -15.72
C ALA A 10 9.18 1.81 -16.52
N SER A 11 8.97 1.68 -17.82
CA SER A 11 8.62 2.78 -18.72
C SER A 11 7.11 3.01 -18.85
N GLY A 12 6.29 2.08 -18.37
CA GLY A 12 4.83 2.13 -18.53
C GLY A 12 4.37 1.79 -19.95
N ASP A 13 5.06 0.88 -20.65
CA ASP A 13 4.71 0.48 -22.01
C ASP A 13 3.41 -0.34 -22.04
N LEU A 14 2.30 0.35 -22.29
CA LEU A 14 0.97 -0.25 -22.40
C LEU A 14 0.83 -1.12 -23.66
N ARG A 15 1.67 -0.93 -24.69
CA ARG A 15 1.64 -1.77 -25.90
C ARG A 15 2.06 -3.18 -25.57
N PHE A 16 3.04 -3.34 -24.68
CA PHE A 16 3.45 -4.65 -24.18
C PHE A 16 2.28 -5.40 -23.54
N LEU A 17 1.50 -4.73 -22.67
CA LEU A 17 0.32 -5.34 -22.05
C LEU A 17 -0.76 -5.67 -23.07
N LYS A 18 -0.96 -4.79 -24.05
CA LYS A 18 -1.91 -5.01 -25.14
C LYS A 18 -1.54 -6.24 -25.97
N GLU A 19 -0.27 -6.40 -26.35
CA GLU A 19 0.22 -7.58 -27.08
C GLU A 19 0.01 -8.88 -26.27
N VAL A 20 0.12 -8.83 -24.94
CA VAL A 20 -0.24 -9.97 -24.07
C VAL A 20 -1.75 -10.23 -24.08
N GLY A 21 -2.58 -9.19 -24.04
CA GLY A 21 -4.05 -9.30 -24.07
C GLY A 21 -4.60 -9.79 -25.41
N ASP A 22 -3.98 -9.36 -26.52
CA ASP A 22 -4.32 -9.75 -27.90
C ASP A 22 -3.85 -11.19 -28.22
N GLY A 23 -3.02 -11.79 -27.36
CA GLY A 23 -2.48 -13.14 -27.52
C GLY A 23 -1.20 -13.23 -28.36
N ASP A 24 -0.65 -12.09 -28.79
CA ASP A 24 0.61 -12.00 -29.52
C ASP A 24 1.82 -12.39 -28.63
N ARG A 25 1.66 -12.29 -27.30
CA ARG A 25 2.62 -12.77 -26.29
C ARG A 25 1.94 -13.68 -25.28
N SER A 26 2.67 -14.67 -24.78
CA SER A 26 2.19 -15.53 -23.69
C SER A 26 1.96 -14.74 -22.40
N VAL A 27 0.80 -14.94 -21.77
CA VAL A 27 0.44 -14.34 -20.47
C VAL A 27 1.39 -14.77 -19.34
N ASP A 28 2.04 -15.94 -19.47
CA ASP A 28 3.00 -16.46 -18.50
C ASP A 28 4.18 -15.52 -18.28
N ILE A 29 4.49 -14.67 -19.27
CA ILE A 29 5.55 -13.66 -19.16
C ILE A 29 5.31 -12.74 -17.95
N LEU A 30 4.06 -12.36 -17.67
CA LEU A 30 3.71 -11.43 -16.59
C LEU A 30 4.01 -11.99 -15.19
N PHE A 31 4.09 -13.31 -15.05
CA PHE A 31 4.37 -13.99 -13.79
C PHE A 31 5.86 -14.14 -13.49
N GLN A 32 6.74 -13.73 -14.41
CA GLN A 32 8.16 -13.76 -14.17
C GLN A 32 8.57 -12.81 -13.05
N LYS A 33 9.61 -13.21 -12.30
CA LYS A 33 10.11 -12.47 -11.16
C LYS A 33 11.59 -12.12 -11.32
N THR A 34 12.01 -11.02 -10.70
CA THR A 34 13.42 -10.67 -10.56
C THR A 34 14.10 -11.54 -9.50
N PRO A 35 15.45 -11.54 -9.38
CA PRO A 35 16.14 -12.24 -8.28
C PRO A 35 15.70 -11.81 -6.88
N LYS A 36 15.21 -10.56 -6.72
CA LYS A 36 14.63 -10.05 -5.47
C LYS A 36 13.15 -10.39 -5.29
N ASN A 37 12.63 -11.31 -6.12
CA ASN A 37 11.23 -11.75 -6.14
C ASN A 37 10.22 -10.63 -6.45
N ASN A 38 10.67 -9.50 -7.01
CA ASN A 38 9.75 -8.48 -7.55
C ASN A 38 9.04 -9.06 -8.78
N ASN A 39 7.71 -9.00 -8.78
CA ASN A 39 6.90 -9.20 -9.98
C ASN A 39 6.83 -7.90 -10.81
N VAL A 40 6.18 -7.96 -11.97
CA VAL A 40 6.01 -6.83 -12.89
C VAL A 40 5.37 -5.60 -12.23
N LEU A 41 4.39 -5.78 -11.32
CA LEU A 41 3.70 -4.68 -10.64
C LEU A 41 4.55 -4.02 -9.55
N HIS A 42 5.48 -4.73 -8.90
CA HIS A 42 6.47 -4.08 -8.04
C HIS A 42 7.35 -3.12 -8.83
N ILE A 43 7.76 -3.50 -10.05
CA ILE A 43 8.57 -2.66 -10.93
C ILE A 43 7.75 -1.45 -11.38
N ALA A 44 6.53 -1.66 -11.88
CA ALA A 44 5.65 -0.57 -12.28
C ALA A 44 5.39 0.41 -11.11
N ALA A 45 5.16 -0.09 -9.89
CA ALA A 45 4.98 0.76 -8.71
C ALA A 45 6.23 1.58 -8.39
N GLN A 46 7.42 0.97 -8.50
CA GLN A 46 8.69 1.65 -8.25
C GLN A 46 8.91 2.85 -9.18
N PHE A 47 8.43 2.74 -10.42
CA PHE A 47 8.51 3.80 -11.43
C PHE A 47 7.20 4.58 -11.60
N MET A 48 6.26 4.45 -10.65
CA MET A 48 5.00 5.21 -10.60
C MET A 48 4.12 5.05 -11.85
N GLN A 49 4.17 3.89 -12.49
CA GLN A 49 3.45 3.62 -13.73
C GLN A 49 1.99 3.24 -13.46
N THR A 50 1.18 4.19 -12.98
CA THR A 50 -0.23 3.94 -12.60
C THR A 50 -1.08 3.41 -13.76
N GLN A 51 -0.87 3.91 -14.97
CA GLN A 51 -1.63 3.43 -16.13
C GLN A 51 -1.32 1.98 -16.48
N PHE A 52 -0.09 1.51 -16.18
CA PHE A 52 0.28 0.11 -16.36
C PHE A 52 -0.51 -0.82 -15.43
N PHE A 53 -0.90 -0.35 -14.23
CA PHE A 53 -1.82 -1.08 -13.35
C PHE A 53 -3.25 -1.08 -13.91
N LYS A 54 -3.72 0.08 -14.38
CA LYS A 54 -5.08 0.28 -14.92
C LYS A 54 -5.34 -0.46 -16.22
N GLU A 55 -4.32 -0.79 -16.99
CA GLU A 55 -4.42 -1.60 -18.22
C GLU A 55 -3.96 -3.06 -18.00
N PHE A 56 -3.62 -3.44 -16.77
CA PHE A 56 -3.12 -4.79 -16.51
C PHE A 56 -4.21 -5.83 -16.80
N PRO A 57 -3.90 -6.95 -17.48
CA PRO A 57 -4.93 -7.94 -17.81
C PRO A 57 -5.42 -8.68 -16.56
N ASN A 58 -6.73 -9.00 -16.53
CA ASN A 58 -7.39 -9.75 -15.46
C ASN A 58 -7.15 -9.18 -14.04
N GLN A 59 -7.26 -7.86 -13.88
CA GLN A 59 -6.91 -7.15 -12.63
C GLN A 59 -7.52 -7.76 -11.38
N ILE A 60 -8.80 -8.11 -11.43
CA ILE A 60 -9.55 -8.65 -10.30
C ILE A 60 -9.00 -10.01 -9.85
N GLN A 61 -8.54 -10.85 -10.78
CA GLN A 61 -8.11 -12.22 -10.44
C GLN A 61 -6.59 -12.36 -10.31
N SER A 62 -5.82 -11.34 -10.70
CA SER A 62 -4.38 -11.42 -10.73
C SER A 62 -3.79 -11.38 -9.31
N PRO A 63 -3.09 -12.44 -8.86
CA PRO A 63 -2.46 -12.46 -7.54
C PRO A 63 -1.29 -11.47 -7.43
N LEU A 64 -0.86 -10.87 -8.54
CA LEU A 64 0.31 -10.00 -8.61
C LEU A 64 0.13 -8.68 -7.86
N PHE A 65 -1.11 -8.20 -7.68
CA PHE A 65 -1.42 -6.94 -7.00
C PHE A 65 -1.07 -6.97 -5.50
N TRP A 66 -1.12 -8.16 -4.89
CA TRP A 66 -0.93 -8.35 -3.44
C TRP A 66 0.20 -9.33 -3.10
N ALA A 67 0.87 -9.89 -4.11
CA ALA A 67 2.06 -10.72 -3.90
C ALA A 67 3.21 -9.93 -3.26
N THR A 68 4.04 -10.62 -2.48
CA THR A 68 5.18 -10.01 -1.79
C THR A 68 6.52 -10.35 -2.48
N ASN A 69 7.46 -9.41 -2.42
CA ASN A 69 8.85 -9.63 -2.83
C ASN A 69 9.71 -10.21 -1.68
N THR A 70 11.03 -10.30 -1.87
CA THR A 70 11.97 -10.83 -0.83
C THR A 70 11.99 -10.04 0.48
N ARG A 71 11.53 -8.78 0.47
CA ARG A 71 11.42 -7.93 1.68
C ARG A 71 10.03 -7.99 2.30
N GLY A 72 9.14 -8.83 1.78
CA GLY A 72 7.73 -8.82 2.16
C GLY A 72 6.95 -7.62 1.62
N ASP A 73 7.58 -6.73 0.85
CA ASP A 73 6.86 -5.58 0.29
C ASP A 73 5.87 -6.07 -0.76
N THR A 74 4.65 -5.53 -0.72
CA THR A 74 3.65 -5.61 -1.81
C THR A 74 3.82 -4.41 -2.75
N PRO A 75 3.19 -4.39 -3.94
CA PRO A 75 3.13 -3.20 -4.78
C PRO A 75 2.65 -1.93 -4.02
N MET A 76 1.72 -2.07 -3.07
CA MET A 76 1.27 -0.96 -2.22
C MET A 76 2.38 -0.40 -1.32
N HIS A 77 3.23 -1.25 -0.75
CA HIS A 77 4.39 -0.79 0.02
C HIS A 77 5.35 0.00 -0.86
N ILE A 78 5.57 -0.44 -2.11
CA ILE A 78 6.42 0.27 -3.06
C ILE A 78 5.80 1.62 -3.44
N ALA A 79 4.50 1.65 -3.76
CA ALA A 79 3.77 2.88 -4.08
C ALA A 79 3.85 3.91 -2.94
N ALA A 80 3.67 3.46 -1.69
CA ALA A 80 3.83 4.29 -0.51
C ALA A 80 5.26 4.81 -0.31
N ARG A 81 6.27 3.99 -0.65
CA ARG A 81 7.70 4.34 -0.54
C ARG A 81 8.15 5.37 -1.56
N VAL A 82 7.49 5.45 -2.72
CA VAL A 82 7.79 6.44 -3.76
C VAL A 82 6.82 7.62 -3.74
N GLY A 83 5.81 7.60 -2.87
CA GLY A 83 4.85 8.70 -2.72
C GLY A 83 3.83 8.80 -3.86
N CYS A 84 3.55 7.70 -4.57
CA CYS A 84 2.61 7.69 -5.69
C CYS A 84 1.16 7.67 -5.19
N VAL A 85 0.60 8.86 -4.97
CA VAL A 85 -0.77 9.06 -4.46
C VAL A 85 -1.80 8.37 -5.36
N GLU A 86 -1.72 8.58 -6.68
CA GLU A 86 -2.68 8.02 -7.65
C GLU A 86 -2.66 6.48 -7.64
N LEU A 87 -1.48 5.86 -7.53
CA LEU A 87 -1.38 4.40 -7.48
C LEU A 87 -1.88 3.84 -6.14
N VAL A 88 -1.65 4.54 -5.03
CA VAL A 88 -2.20 4.14 -3.73
C VAL A 88 -3.72 4.19 -3.74
N GLU A 89 -4.31 5.27 -4.26
CA GLU A 89 -5.76 5.40 -4.44
C GLU A 89 -6.31 4.26 -5.30
N PHE A 90 -5.69 4.00 -6.45
CA PHE A 90 -6.07 2.89 -7.32
C PHE A 90 -6.03 1.53 -6.59
N LEU A 91 -4.99 1.26 -5.80
CA LEU A 91 -4.86 -0.01 -5.07
C LEU A 91 -5.89 -0.15 -3.93
N ILE A 92 -6.28 0.95 -3.29
CA ILE A 92 -7.38 0.96 -2.31
C ILE A 92 -8.70 0.60 -3.00
N ASP A 93 -8.99 1.23 -4.13
CA ASP A 93 -10.21 0.95 -4.91
C ASP A 93 -10.22 -0.47 -5.46
N HIS A 94 -9.07 -0.98 -5.90
CA HIS A 94 -8.91 -2.36 -6.33
C HIS A 94 -9.23 -3.34 -5.18
N ALA A 95 -8.69 -3.11 -3.99
CA ALA A 95 -8.98 -3.93 -2.80
C ALA A 95 -10.49 -3.96 -2.48
N LYS A 96 -11.17 -2.81 -2.54
CA LYS A 96 -12.62 -2.70 -2.30
C LYS A 96 -13.42 -3.51 -3.31
N LYS A 97 -13.08 -3.44 -4.60
CA LYS A 97 -13.76 -4.17 -5.68
C LYS A 97 -13.62 -5.69 -5.56
N LEU A 98 -12.46 -6.18 -5.11
CA LEU A 98 -12.26 -7.62 -4.88
C LEU A 98 -13.30 -8.24 -3.93
N GLN A 99 -13.80 -7.46 -2.96
CA GLN A 99 -14.74 -7.94 -1.96
C GLN A 99 -16.21 -7.81 -2.42
N THR A 100 -16.52 -6.84 -3.28
CA THR A 100 -17.88 -6.70 -3.82
C THR A 100 -18.23 -7.81 -4.80
N ASP A 101 -17.25 -8.29 -5.57
CA ASP A 101 -17.46 -9.33 -6.58
C ASP A 101 -17.45 -10.75 -5.99
N ALA A 102 -16.90 -10.93 -4.77
CA ALA A 102 -16.87 -12.21 -4.05
C ALA A 102 -18.14 -12.47 -3.21
N ALA A 103 -19.01 -11.47 -3.08
CA ALA A 103 -20.27 -11.58 -2.38
C ALA A 103 -21.35 -12.16 -3.32
N ASP A 104 -21.44 -13.49 -3.38
CA ASP A 104 -22.65 -14.14 -3.90
C ASP A 104 -23.87 -13.67 -3.09
N GLU A 105 -25.04 -13.54 -3.74
CA GLU A 105 -26.33 -13.17 -3.12
C GLU A 105 -26.73 -14.08 -1.93
N GLU A 106 -26.04 -15.20 -1.73
CA GLU A 106 -26.30 -16.21 -0.71
C GLU A 106 -25.50 -16.00 0.59
N THR A 107 -24.41 -15.23 0.53
CA THR A 107 -23.69 -14.75 1.71
C THR A 107 -24.29 -13.41 2.11
N GLY A 108 -24.79 -13.31 3.34
CA GLY A 108 -25.30 -12.06 3.93
C GLY A 108 -24.29 -10.91 3.79
N PRO A 109 -24.68 -9.65 4.12
CA PRO A 109 -23.95 -8.44 3.73
C PRO A 109 -22.45 -8.66 3.93
N ALA A 110 -21.70 -8.67 2.81
CA ALA A 110 -20.27 -8.85 2.80
C ALA A 110 -19.67 -8.02 3.92
N ASP A 111 -18.79 -8.61 4.72
CA ASP A 111 -18.13 -7.88 5.80
C ASP A 111 -17.46 -6.67 5.16
N ALA A 112 -18.05 -5.49 5.37
CA ALA A 112 -17.81 -4.28 4.56
C ALA A 112 -16.35 -3.80 4.65
N GLU A 113 -15.57 -4.47 5.49
CA GLU A 113 -14.21 -4.17 5.89
C GLU A 113 -13.20 -5.25 5.51
N ALA A 114 -13.62 -6.34 4.84
CA ALA A 114 -12.72 -7.42 4.43
C ALA A 114 -11.56 -6.94 3.52
N TYR A 115 -11.75 -5.84 2.79
CA TYR A 115 -10.70 -5.24 1.95
C TYR A 115 -9.56 -4.64 2.79
N LYS A 116 -9.82 -4.27 4.04
CA LYS A 116 -8.81 -3.72 4.96
C LYS A 116 -7.70 -4.72 5.24
N GLU A 117 -7.96 -6.03 5.16
CA GLU A 117 -6.91 -7.05 5.31
C GLU A 117 -5.80 -6.91 4.26
N SER A 118 -6.14 -6.49 3.04
CA SER A 118 -5.13 -6.19 2.00
C SER A 118 -4.32 -4.92 2.32
N LEU A 119 -4.95 -3.91 2.92
CA LEU A 119 -4.28 -2.66 3.34
C LEU A 119 -3.39 -2.86 4.58
N ARG A 120 -3.76 -3.81 5.45
CA ARG A 120 -3.07 -4.16 6.70
C ARG A 120 -1.91 -5.12 6.51
N MET A 121 -1.67 -5.61 5.28
CA MET A 121 -0.51 -6.43 4.97
C MET A 121 0.79 -5.76 5.43
N THR A 122 1.70 -6.55 5.98
CA THR A 122 2.98 -6.06 6.48
C THR A 122 4.15 -6.69 5.74
N ASN A 123 5.23 -5.92 5.60
CA ASN A 123 6.48 -6.42 5.07
C ASN A 123 7.30 -7.17 6.14
N SER A 124 8.53 -7.59 5.81
CA SER A 124 9.39 -8.34 6.73
C SER A 124 9.74 -7.58 8.03
N GLU A 125 9.66 -6.24 8.01
CA GLU A 125 9.88 -5.39 9.19
C GLU A 125 8.61 -5.17 10.02
N LYS A 126 7.50 -5.83 9.65
CA LYS A 126 6.14 -5.54 10.14
C LYS A 126 5.66 -4.12 9.86
N ASP A 127 6.30 -3.41 8.93
CA ASP A 127 5.79 -2.13 8.47
C ASP A 127 4.56 -2.39 7.59
N THR A 128 3.45 -1.68 7.86
CA THR A 128 2.35 -1.52 6.90
C THR A 128 2.73 -0.46 5.84
N ALA A 129 1.93 -0.34 4.78
CA ALA A 129 2.10 0.76 3.81
C ALA A 129 2.09 2.15 4.48
N LEU A 130 1.32 2.34 5.57
CA LEU A 130 1.29 3.59 6.33
C LEU A 130 2.64 3.87 7.02
N HIS A 131 3.26 2.86 7.64
CA HIS A 131 4.61 3.00 8.21
C HIS A 131 5.61 3.45 7.14
N VAL A 132 5.56 2.84 5.96
CA VAL A 132 6.46 3.17 4.85
C VAL A 132 6.23 4.61 4.33
N ALA A 133 4.98 5.03 4.19
CA ALA A 133 4.63 6.39 3.78
C ALA A 133 5.14 7.44 4.80
N VAL A 134 4.93 7.20 6.09
CA VAL A 134 5.43 8.07 7.16
C VAL A 134 6.95 8.11 7.19
N LYS A 135 7.63 6.96 7.10
CA LYS A 135 9.10 6.89 7.08
C LYS A 135 9.70 7.70 5.93
N SER A 136 8.97 7.80 4.83
CA SER A 136 9.35 8.49 3.60
C SER A 136 8.84 9.94 3.51
N GLY A 137 7.98 10.39 4.44
CA GLY A 137 7.49 11.76 4.50
C GLY A 137 6.37 12.11 3.51
N TYR A 138 5.68 11.13 2.92
CA TYR A 138 4.65 11.39 1.89
C TYR A 138 3.27 11.62 2.49
N HIS A 139 2.99 12.88 2.85
CA HIS A 139 1.74 13.30 3.49
C HIS A 139 0.47 12.92 2.70
N GLY A 140 0.45 13.10 1.37
CA GLY A 140 -0.73 12.75 0.56
C GLY A 140 -1.07 11.25 0.59
N VAL A 141 -0.06 10.39 0.63
CA VAL A 141 -0.27 8.94 0.79
C VAL A 141 -0.77 8.61 2.20
N VAL A 142 -0.25 9.29 3.23
CA VAL A 142 -0.72 9.12 4.62
C VAL A 142 -2.20 9.45 4.73
N ILE A 143 -2.67 10.55 4.12
CA ILE A 143 -4.08 10.91 4.10
C ILE A 143 -4.93 9.78 3.51
N LEU A 144 -4.59 9.31 2.31
CA LEU A 144 -5.37 8.26 1.63
C LEU A 144 -5.45 6.97 2.45
N LEU A 145 -4.33 6.53 3.02
CA LEU A 145 -4.30 5.31 3.83
C LEU A 145 -5.12 5.46 5.12
N MET A 146 -5.01 6.61 5.80
CA MET A 146 -5.79 6.88 7.02
C MET A 146 -7.29 7.05 6.74
N ASP A 147 -7.67 7.66 5.61
CA ASP A 147 -9.07 7.78 5.21
C ASP A 147 -9.67 6.42 4.83
N ALA A 148 -8.87 5.51 4.25
CA ALA A 148 -9.30 4.17 3.91
C ALA A 148 -9.39 3.24 5.13
N ASP A 149 -8.42 3.30 6.04
CA ASP A 149 -8.42 2.50 7.26
C ASP A 149 -7.73 3.24 8.42
N PRO A 150 -8.50 3.97 9.26
CA PRO A 150 -7.95 4.67 10.41
C PRO A 150 -7.21 3.78 11.41
N GLU A 151 -7.51 2.47 11.47
CA GLU A 151 -6.87 1.55 12.40
C GLU A 151 -5.42 1.23 12.03
N LEU A 152 -4.97 1.57 10.81
CA LEU A 152 -3.57 1.41 10.39
C LEU A 152 -2.59 2.14 11.33
N CYS A 153 -3.02 3.23 11.98
CA CYS A 153 -2.18 3.96 12.93
C CYS A 153 -1.93 3.22 14.25
N CYS A 154 -2.69 2.17 14.54
CA CYS A 154 -2.56 1.34 15.74
C CYS A 154 -1.50 0.24 15.61
N TYR A 155 -1.08 -0.07 14.38
CA TYR A 155 -0.09 -1.12 14.12
C TYR A 155 1.29 -0.67 14.59
N THR A 156 2.09 -1.63 15.03
CA THR A 156 3.50 -1.40 15.36
C THR A 156 4.39 -2.34 14.57
N ASN A 157 5.52 -1.82 14.13
CA ASN A 157 6.53 -2.60 13.42
C ASN A 157 7.38 -3.47 14.38
N ASN A 158 8.39 -4.16 13.86
CA ASN A 158 9.30 -4.99 14.66
C ASN A 158 10.03 -4.20 15.76
N ALA A 159 10.29 -2.91 15.53
CA ALA A 159 10.88 -1.99 16.50
C ALA A 159 9.86 -1.44 17.53
N LYS A 160 8.61 -1.91 17.48
CA LYS A 160 7.49 -1.43 18.31
C LYS A 160 7.15 0.05 18.09
N GLU A 161 7.45 0.56 16.90
CA GLU A 161 7.14 1.93 16.52
C GLU A 161 5.79 1.97 15.81
N SER A 162 4.90 2.84 16.25
CA SER A 162 3.67 3.16 15.52
C SER A 162 3.94 4.21 14.42
N PRO A 163 3.06 4.36 13.42
CA PRO A 163 3.15 5.43 12.45
C PRO A 163 3.20 6.83 13.09
N LEU A 164 2.45 7.07 14.17
CA LEU A 164 2.52 8.33 14.89
C LEU A 164 3.89 8.55 15.55
N PHE A 165 4.46 7.53 16.19
CA PHE A 165 5.80 7.61 16.77
C PHE A 165 6.85 7.94 15.70
N LEU A 166 6.76 7.29 14.53
CA LEU A 166 7.65 7.56 13.39
C LEU A 166 7.53 8.99 12.87
N ALA A 167 6.32 9.56 12.83
CA ALA A 167 6.11 10.94 12.40
C ALA A 167 6.78 11.92 13.38
N VAL A 168 6.61 11.70 14.70
CA VAL A 168 7.23 12.53 15.74
C VAL A 168 8.75 12.40 15.72
N SER A 169 9.28 11.17 15.67
CA SER A 169 10.73 10.93 15.72
C SER A 169 11.47 11.48 14.50
N LYS A 170 10.80 11.57 13.35
CA LYS A 170 11.33 12.17 12.12
C LYS A 170 11.10 13.66 12.00
N GLY A 171 10.32 14.27 12.90
CA GLY A 171 10.00 15.70 12.84
C GLY A 171 9.03 16.05 11.71
N PHE A 172 8.01 15.23 11.48
CA PHE A 172 6.94 15.46 10.51
C PHE A 172 5.62 15.85 11.21
N PRO A 173 5.51 17.10 11.72
CA PRO A 173 4.36 17.51 12.51
C PRO A 173 3.05 17.46 11.73
N GLU A 174 3.04 17.81 10.44
CA GLU A 174 1.83 17.77 9.59
C GLU A 174 1.31 16.33 9.40
N ILE A 175 2.22 15.36 9.27
CA ILE A 175 1.88 13.94 9.22
C ILE A 175 1.37 13.46 10.58
N GLY A 176 2.02 13.87 11.68
CA GLY A 176 1.58 13.55 13.03
C GLY A 176 0.16 14.06 13.33
N SER A 177 -0.11 15.33 13.02
CA SER A 177 -1.45 15.93 13.14
C SER A 177 -2.46 15.20 12.27
N CYS A 178 -2.15 14.92 11.01
CA CYS A 178 -3.05 14.18 10.12
C CYS A 178 -3.45 12.80 10.67
N ILE A 179 -2.51 12.08 11.28
CA ILE A 179 -2.79 10.77 11.90
C ILE A 179 -3.68 10.95 13.13
N LEU A 180 -3.41 11.94 13.98
CA LEU A 180 -4.22 12.23 15.17
C LEU A 180 -5.65 12.63 14.80
N ASP A 181 -5.81 13.53 13.83
CA ASP A 181 -7.11 14.05 13.40
C ASP A 181 -8.02 12.96 12.80
N ARG A 182 -7.42 11.93 12.19
CA ARG A 182 -8.13 10.79 11.57
C ARG A 182 -8.25 9.58 12.47
N SER A 183 -7.47 9.52 13.54
CA SER A 183 -7.61 8.46 14.53
C SER A 183 -8.95 8.56 15.25
N SER A 184 -9.63 7.44 15.45
CA SER A 184 -10.79 7.42 16.35
C SER A 184 -10.30 7.81 17.76
N ALA A 185 -11.06 8.64 18.47
CA ALA A 185 -10.67 9.35 19.69
C ALA A 185 -10.29 8.48 20.92
N SER A 186 -10.00 7.19 20.75
CA SER A 186 -9.77 6.18 21.78
C SER A 186 -8.41 5.46 21.67
N LEU A 187 -7.39 6.07 21.05
CA LEU A 187 -6.09 5.40 20.92
C LEU A 187 -5.13 5.73 22.06
N SER A 188 -4.90 4.74 22.92
CA SER A 188 -3.77 4.70 23.85
C SER A 188 -2.48 4.42 23.06
N PHE A 189 -1.71 5.45 22.75
CA PHE A 189 -0.41 5.30 22.10
C PHE A 189 0.65 4.80 23.10
N GLU A 190 0.73 3.49 23.34
CA GLU A 190 1.86 2.91 24.07
C GLU A 190 3.11 2.89 23.18
N GLY A 191 4.08 3.76 23.50
CA GLY A 191 5.42 3.75 22.93
C GLY A 191 6.41 2.94 23.78
N VAL A 192 7.40 2.31 23.15
CA VAL A 192 8.52 1.66 23.85
C VAL A 192 9.40 2.69 24.57
N LYS A 193 9.65 2.43 25.86
CA LYS A 193 10.44 3.23 26.84
C LYS A 193 9.74 4.41 27.52
N GLY A 194 8.47 4.28 27.88
CA GLY A 194 7.82 5.24 28.81
C GLY A 194 7.68 6.66 28.26
N VAL A 195 7.86 6.84 26.94
CA VAL A 195 7.54 8.08 26.25
C VAL A 195 6.25 7.84 25.48
N THR A 196 5.13 8.09 26.17
CA THR A 196 3.83 8.20 25.51
C THR A 196 3.89 9.41 24.58
N ALA A 197 3.54 9.23 23.31
CA ALA A 197 3.23 10.37 22.44
C ALA A 197 1.95 11.00 23.01
N ASN A 198 2.10 11.95 23.93
CA ASN A 198 0.96 12.62 24.54
C ASN A 198 0.37 13.59 23.52
N PRO A 199 -0.89 13.42 23.07
CA PRO A 199 -1.52 14.29 22.06
C PRO A 199 -1.76 15.73 22.56
N GLN A 200 -1.42 16.06 23.81
CA GLN A 200 -1.56 17.40 24.36
C GLN A 200 -0.24 18.18 24.30
N PHE A 201 0.01 18.88 23.19
CA PHE A 201 0.87 20.04 23.20
C PHE A 201 0.15 21.26 22.60
N ASN A 202 -0.18 22.20 23.49
CA ASN A 202 -0.32 23.65 23.30
C ASN A 202 -1.53 24.24 22.54
N LEU A 203 -2.62 24.39 23.29
CA LEU A 203 -3.52 25.56 23.29
C LEU A 203 -3.87 25.75 24.80
N GLN A 204 -3.60 26.82 25.56
CA GLN A 204 -3.31 28.23 25.34
C GLN A 204 -2.51 28.76 26.56
N ARG A 205 -1.84 29.92 26.39
CA ARG A 205 -1.50 30.84 27.48
C ARG A 205 -2.77 31.54 27.99
#